data_AF-A0A965MY50-F1
#
_entry.id   AF-A0A965MY50-F1
#
_cell.length_a   1.000
_cell.length_b   1.000
_cell.length_c   1.000
_cell.angle_alpha   90.00
_cell.angle_beta   90.00
_cell.angle_gamma   90.00
#
_symmetry.space_group_name_H-M   'P 1'
#
loop_
_entity.id
_entity.type
_entity.pdbx_description
1 polymer ?
#
loop_
_entity_poly.entity_id
_entity_poly.type
_entity_poly.pdbx_seq_one_letter_code
_entity_poly.pdbx_strand_id
1 'polypeptide(L)' 'MNRLYASELRIYLDSGEVQKITYFDKPDGIFYPIDQIDEKEKWISGFQWNIINKPKKYNYIKF' A
#
# COMPACT_ATOMS: atom_id res chain seq x y z
N MET A 1 -1.45 -8.03 -10.18
CA MET A 1 -1.35 -7.07 -9.08
C MET A 1 -0.13 -6.26 -9.41
N ASN A 2 -0.34 -5.02 -9.84
CA ASN A 2 0.78 -4.15 -10.17
C ASN A 2 1.39 -3.69 -8.85
N ARG A 3 2.68 -3.98 -8.64
CA ARG A 3 3.39 -3.64 -7.41
C ARG A 3 4.49 -2.64 -7.73
N LEU A 4 4.50 -1.54 -7.00
CA LEU A 4 5.51 -0.48 -7.10
C LEU A 4 6.05 -0.24 -5.69
N TYR A 5 7.36 -0.37 -5.52
CA TYR A 5 8.07 0.01 -4.30
C TYR A 5 8.73 1.37 -4.50
N ALA A 6 8.60 2.24 -3.51
CA ALA A 6 9.31 3.51 -3.47
C ALA A 6 9.71 3.84 -2.04
N SER A 7 10.86 4.47 -1.90
CA SER A 7 11.37 5.09 -0.66
C SER A 7 10.41 6.19 -0.17
N GLU A 8 9.91 7.01 -1.08
CA GLU A 8 9.01 8.12 -0.78
C GLU A 8 7.80 8.15 -1.71
N LEU A 9 6.60 8.23 -1.12
CA LEU A 9 5.33 8.29 -1.82
C LEU A 9 4.36 9.28 -1.16
N ARG A 10 3.64 10.04 -1.97
CA ARG A 10 2.53 10.90 -1.50
C ARG A 10 1.22 10.41 -2.10
N ILE A 11 0.28 10.10 -1.22
CA ILE A 11 -1.07 9.68 -1.58
C ILE A 11 -2.00 10.85 -1.28
N TYR A 12 -2.78 11.26 -2.28
CA TYR A 12 -3.86 12.22 -2.14
C TYR A 12 -5.19 11.46 -2.03
N LEU A 13 -5.86 11.66 -0.90
CA LEU A 13 -7.15 11.06 -0.57
C LEU A 13 -8.21 12.15 -0.56
N ASP A 14 -9.36 11.88 -1.18
CA ASP A 14 -10.57 12.69 -1.06
C ASP A 14 -11.75 11.78 -0.73
N SER A 15 -12.51 12.13 0.30
CA SER A 15 -13.72 11.42 0.70
C SER A 15 -13.54 9.90 0.93
N GLY A 16 -12.34 9.49 1.33
CA GLY A 16 -11.99 8.09 1.57
C GLY A 16 -11.49 7.31 0.35
N GLU A 17 -11.43 7.96 -0.81
CA GLU A 17 -10.96 7.36 -2.06
C GLU A 17 -9.58 7.91 -2.46
N VAL A 18 -8.76 7.05 -3.06
CA VAL A 18 -7.45 7.46 -3.60
C VAL A 18 -7.66 8.17 -4.92
N GLN A 19 -7.34 9.46 -4.95
CA GLN A 19 -7.42 10.30 -6.14
C GLN A 19 -6.11 10.31 -6.93
N LYS A 20 -4.97 10.33 -6.21
CA LYS A 20 -3.64 10.37 -6.84
C LYS A 20 -2.57 9.73 -5.96
N ILE A 21 -1.64 9.04 -6.59
CA ILE A 21 -0.39 8.56 -5.97
C ILE A 21 0.77 9.19 -6.75
N THR A 22 1.68 9.86 -6.06
CA THR A 22 2.91 10.44 -6.64
C THR A 22 4.11 9.73 -6.04
N TYR A 23 5.00 9.25 -6.92
CA TYR A 23 6.28 8.65 -6.56
C TYR A 23 7.37 9.70 -6.79
N PHE A 24 8.18 10.01 -5.77
CA PHE A 24 9.22 11.04 -5.88
C PHE A 24 10.57 10.48 -6.34
N ASP A 25 10.84 9.21 -6.04
CA ASP A 25 11.96 8.45 -6.57
C ASP A 25 11.50 7.46 -7.64
N LYS A 26 12.45 6.97 -8.45
CA LYS A 26 12.17 5.96 -9.49
C LYS A 26 11.64 4.69 -8.81
N PRO A 27 10.36 4.34 -9.01
CA PRO A 27 9.80 3.20 -8.31
C PRO A 27 10.33 1.90 -8.92
N ASP A 28 10.79 0.98 -8.09
CA ASP A 28 11.09 -0.38 -8.52
C ASP A 28 9.77 -1.16 -8.57
N GLY A 29 9.37 -1.57 -9.76
CA GLY A 29 8.12 -2.28 -9.96
C GLY A 29 8.18 -3.27 -11.10
N ILE A 30 7.60 -4.44 -10.86
CA ILE A 30 7.36 -5.44 -11.89
C ILE A 30 5.88 -5.39 -12.22
N PHE A 31 5.57 -5.02 -13.46
CA PHE A 31 4.21 -5.05 -13.98
C PHE A 31 3.91 -6.46 -14.48
N TYR A 32 3.23 -7.25 -13.65
CA TYR A 32 2.73 -8.56 -14.05
C TYR A 32 1.38 -8.41 -14.77
N PRO A 33 1.20 -9.05 -15.94
CA PRO A 33 -0.13 -9.28 -16.49
C PRO A 33 -1.02 -9.95 -15.43
N ILE A 34 -2.31 -9.60 -15.39
CA ILE A 34 -3.20 -10.02 -14.29
C ILE A 34 -3.29 -11.55 -14.14
N ASP A 35 -3.14 -12.27 -15.26
CA ASP A 35 -3.21 -13.73 -15.34
C ASP A 35 -1.88 -14.44 -15.00
N GLN A 36 -0.81 -13.67 -14.75
CA GLN A 36 0.55 -14.19 -14.53
C GLN A 36 1.09 -13.88 -13.12
N ILE A 37 0.22 -13.49 -12.19
CA ILE A 37 0.61 -13.22 -10.81
C ILE A 37 0.91 -14.55 -10.12
N ASP A 38 2.18 -14.82 -9.82
CA ASP A 38 2.56 -15.92 -8.93
C ASP A 38 1.87 -15.71 -7.56
N GLU A 39 1.26 -16.76 -7.02
CA GLU A 39 0.56 -16.68 -5.74
C GLU A 39 1.46 -16.23 -4.58
N LYS A 40 2.76 -16.52 -4.67
CA LYS A 40 3.76 -16.07 -3.68
C LYS A 40 3.93 -14.54 -3.71
N GLU A 41 3.78 -13.94 -4.89
CA GLU A 41 3.85 -12.50 -5.12
C GLU A 41 2.53 -11.77 -4.77
N LYS A 42 1.53 -12.47 -4.22
CA LYS A 42 0.35 -11.80 -3.63
C LYS A 42 0.65 -11.20 -2.26
N TRP A 43 1.69 -11.67 -1.57
CA TRP A 43 2.03 -11.25 -0.21
C TRP A 43 3.23 -10.31 -0.19
N ILE A 44 3.26 -9.37 0.75
CA ILE A 44 4.43 -8.50 0.95
C ILE A 44 5.48 -9.30 1.71
N SER A 45 6.66 -9.47 1.12
CA SER A 45 7.76 -10.21 1.76
C SER A 45 8.15 -9.53 3.07
N GLY A 46 8.28 -10.32 4.15
CA GLY A 46 8.62 -9.81 5.49
C GLY A 46 7.48 -9.07 6.20
N PHE A 47 6.28 -8.95 5.61
CA PHE A 47 5.15 -8.36 6.29
C PHE A 47 4.67 -9.25 7.45
N GLN A 48 4.60 -8.67 8.64
CA GLN A 48 4.07 -9.30 9.84
C GLN A 48 2.95 -8.44 10.42
N TRP A 49 1.77 -9.03 10.59
CA TRP A 49 0.62 -8.32 11.14
C TRP A 49 0.81 -8.08 12.64
N ASN A 50 1.17 -6.87 13.04
CA ASN A 50 1.31 -6.52 14.46
C ASN A 50 -0.03 -6.14 15.08
N ILE A 51 -0.80 -7.15 15.49
CA ILE A 51 -2.15 -6.98 16.06
C ILE A 51 -2.12 -6.21 17.39
N ILE A 52 -1.02 -6.33 18.15
CA ILE A 52 -0.87 -5.69 19.46
C ILE A 52 -0.84 -4.15 19.31
N ASN A 53 -0.24 -3.65 18.23
CA ASN A 53 -0.15 -2.23 17.92
C ASN A 53 -1.37 -1.71 17.13
N LYS A 54 -2.42 -2.52 16.94
CA LYS A 54 -3.64 -2.06 16.28
C LYS A 54 -4.28 -0.94 17.13
N PRO A 55 -4.54 0.25 16.56
CA PRO A 55 -5.22 1.33 17.27
C PRO A 55 -6.56 0.84 17.83
N LYS A 56 -6.80 1.06 19.12
CA LYS A 56 -8.08 0.76 19.74
C LYS A 56 -9.13 1.76 19.22
N LYS A 57 -10.34 1.26 19.00
CA LYS A 57 -11.49 1.95 18.37
C LYS A 57 -11.88 3.30 18.99
N TYR A 58 -11.32 3.70 20.14
CA TYR A 58 -11.70 4.90 20.88
C TYR A 58 -11.00 6.20 20.44
N ASN A 59 -9.99 6.14 19.56
CA ASN A 59 -9.26 7.34 19.12
C ASN A 59 -9.69 7.88 17.74
N TYR A 60 -10.96 7.72 17.34
CA TYR A 60 -11.47 8.53 16.22
C TYR A 60 -11.67 9.97 16.73
N ILE A 61 -10.65 10.81 16.57
CA ILE A 61 -10.83 12.26 16.60
C ILE A 61 -11.69 12.58 15.38
N LYS A 62 -12.94 12.98 15.62
CA LYS A 62 -13.81 13.55 14.58
C LYS A 62 -13.17 14.86 14.12
N PHE A 63 -12.78 14.93 12.84
CA PHE A 63 -12.56 16.18 12.15
C PHE A 63 -13.90 16.83 11.81
#